data_AF-A0AAV5XXM7-F1
#
_entry.id   AF-A0AAV5XXM7-F1
#
_cell.length_a   1.000
_cell.length_b   1.000
_cell.length_c   1.000
_cell.angle_alpha   90.00
_cell.angle_beta   90.00
_cell.angle_gamma   90.00
#
_symmetry.space_group_name_H-M   'P 1'
#
loop_
_entity.id
_entity.type
_entity.pdbx_description
1 polymer ?
#
loop_
_entity_poly.entity_id
_entity_poly.type
_entity_poly.pdbx_seq_one_letter_code
_entity_poly.pdbx_strand_id
1 'polypeptide(L)'
;MTTHYAQSATSISGDLISHVESLHRTASEWTSRGPAGLAPLAIPAYIVAVAAVEAYLNETYSYYFRLPGEDEEVISADALEKLELGLKLILLPYLLFGKKLSKSQQPYQDMDLLIKLRNELVHYKMSGKPPKPVKSLAQRGIIKRVPPEQEQAGGPHAWADRISTLEGIRWANNTAAATVHALAALAPSDKAKAFTSLASNFRTIPLAARGK
;
A
#
# COMPACT_ATOMS: atom_id res chain seq x y z
N MET A 1 -2.39 31.85 17.10
CA MET A 1 -3.37 30.96 16.43
C MET A 1 -3.09 29.54 16.89
N THR A 2 -3.86 29.02 17.84
CA THR A 2 -3.80 27.63 18.29
C THR A 2 -4.54 26.78 17.24
N THR A 3 -3.79 26.03 16.44
CA THR A 3 -4.32 25.11 15.44
C THR A 3 -4.99 23.93 16.17
N HIS A 4 -6.30 24.07 16.40
CA HIS A 4 -7.23 23.01 16.78
C HIS A 4 -7.40 22.01 15.61
N TYR A 5 -6.33 21.36 15.16
CA TYR A 5 -6.53 20.09 14.48
C TYR A 5 -6.95 19.10 15.55
N ALA A 6 -8.16 18.58 15.38
CA ALA A 6 -8.76 17.63 16.27
C ALA A 6 -7.75 16.57 16.67
N GLN A 7 -7.58 16.37 17.98
CA GLN A 7 -7.14 15.11 18.55
C GLN A 7 -8.22 14.04 18.25
N SER A 8 -8.65 13.89 16.99
CA SER A 8 -9.39 12.70 16.61
C SER A 8 -8.44 11.54 16.82
N ALA A 9 -8.85 10.56 17.62
CA ALA A 9 -8.07 9.35 17.85
C ALA A 9 -7.79 8.56 16.56
N THR A 10 -8.42 8.94 15.45
CA THR A 10 -8.35 8.33 14.13
C THR A 10 -7.53 9.19 13.17
N SER A 11 -6.53 8.56 12.54
CA SER A 11 -5.78 9.11 11.40
C SER A 11 -6.41 8.65 10.08
N ILE A 12 -6.29 9.45 9.02
CA ILE A 12 -6.78 9.08 7.69
C ILE A 12 -6.05 7.84 7.19
N SER A 13 -4.73 7.74 7.44
CA SER A 13 -3.97 6.54 7.13
C SER A 13 -4.52 5.28 7.81
N GLY A 14 -4.93 5.41 9.08
CA GLY A 14 -5.53 4.34 9.88
C GLY A 14 -6.91 3.93 9.40
N ASP A 15 -7.75 4.90 9.03
CA ASP A 15 -9.08 4.64 8.48
C ASP A 15 -9.00 3.94 7.12
N LEU A 16 -8.09 4.39 6.24
CA LEU A 16 -7.88 3.78 4.92
C LEU A 16 -7.38 2.34 5.04
N ILE A 17 -6.38 2.05 5.88
CA ILE A 17 -5.89 0.66 6.02
C ILE A 17 -6.94 -0.24 6.67
N SER A 18 -7.71 0.27 7.64
CA SER A 18 -8.85 -0.46 8.22
C SER A 18 -9.92 -0.79 7.17
N HIS A 19 -10.11 0.09 6.17
CA HIS A 19 -11.00 -0.18 5.05
C HIS A 19 -10.48 -1.34 4.18
N VAL A 20 -9.17 -1.48 3.97
CA VAL A 20 -8.59 -2.65 3.27
C VAL A 20 -8.89 -3.95 4.01
N GLU A 21 -8.73 -3.96 5.34
CA GLU A 21 -9.10 -5.12 6.18
C GLU A 21 -10.60 -5.47 6.06
N SER A 22 -11.47 -4.45 6.02
CA SER A 22 -12.91 -4.62 5.82
C SER A 22 -13.21 -5.22 4.43
N LEU A 23 -12.59 -4.70 3.37
CA LEU A 23 -12.73 -5.24 2.01
C LEU A 23 -12.28 -6.69 1.92
N HIS A 24 -11.18 -7.07 2.60
CA HIS A 24 -10.74 -8.46 2.68
C HIS A 24 -11.78 -9.37 3.34
N ARG A 25 -12.33 -8.95 4.49
CA ARG A 25 -13.35 -9.71 5.23
C ARG A 25 -14.60 -9.92 4.39
N THR A 26 -15.13 -8.85 3.80
CA THR A 26 -16.30 -8.90 2.92
C THR A 26 -16.02 -9.79 1.71
N ALA A 27 -14.86 -9.65 1.05
CA ALA A 27 -14.50 -10.51 -0.06
C ALA A 27 -14.42 -11.99 0.36
N SER A 28 -13.93 -12.28 1.56
CA SER A 28 -13.84 -13.66 2.08
C SER A 28 -15.23 -14.28 2.24
N GLU A 29 -16.17 -13.53 2.81
CA GLU A 29 -17.56 -13.96 2.93
C GLU A 29 -18.19 -14.20 1.55
N TRP A 30 -17.93 -13.32 0.58
CA TRP A 30 -18.39 -13.50 -0.80
C TRP A 30 -17.85 -14.76 -1.45
N THR A 31 -16.55 -15.05 -1.32
CA THR A 31 -15.96 -16.26 -1.90
C THR A 31 -16.50 -17.56 -1.30
N SER A 32 -17.02 -17.52 -0.07
CA SER A 32 -17.68 -18.67 0.55
C SER A 32 -19.08 -18.96 -0.04
N ARG A 33 -19.69 -17.98 -0.72
CA ARG A 33 -21.05 -18.04 -1.27
C ARG A 33 -21.13 -17.95 -2.79
N GLY A 34 -20.07 -17.46 -3.44
CA GLY A 34 -20.03 -17.12 -4.86
C GLY A 34 -19.19 -18.08 -5.71
N PRO A 35 -19.05 -17.78 -7.02
CA PRO A 35 -18.19 -18.56 -7.91
C PRO A 35 -16.75 -18.60 -7.38
N ALA A 36 -16.18 -19.80 -7.35
CA ALA A 36 -14.91 -20.06 -6.66
C ALA A 36 -13.77 -19.16 -7.16
N GLY A 37 -13.16 -18.43 -6.24
CA GLY A 37 -11.87 -17.78 -6.43
C GLY A 37 -11.90 -16.33 -6.94
N LEU A 38 -13.06 -15.71 -7.17
CA LEU A 38 -13.15 -14.28 -7.51
C LEU A 38 -13.44 -13.44 -6.27
N ALA A 39 -12.58 -12.45 -5.99
CA ALA A 39 -12.74 -11.47 -4.93
C ALA A 39 -13.07 -10.09 -5.55
N PRO A 40 -14.35 -9.71 -5.69
CA PRO A 40 -14.76 -8.49 -6.41
C PRO A 40 -14.24 -7.18 -5.79
N LEU A 41 -13.78 -7.23 -4.54
CA LEU A 41 -13.27 -6.08 -3.79
C LEU A 41 -11.75 -5.93 -3.85
N ALA A 42 -11.06 -6.68 -4.72
CA ALA A 42 -9.60 -6.61 -4.83
C ALA A 42 -9.08 -5.29 -5.38
N ILE A 43 -9.71 -4.79 -6.45
CA ILE A 43 -9.32 -3.53 -7.09
C ILE A 43 -9.36 -2.36 -6.10
N PRO A 44 -10.47 -2.08 -5.39
CA PRO A 44 -10.49 -0.99 -4.41
C PRO A 44 -9.48 -1.23 -3.28
N ALA A 45 -9.25 -2.48 -2.85
CA ALA A 45 -8.26 -2.78 -1.83
C ALA A 45 -6.83 -2.39 -2.25
N TYR A 46 -6.42 -2.64 -3.50
CA TYR A 46 -5.11 -2.21 -4.00
C TYR A 46 -4.95 -0.69 -3.97
N ILE A 47 -5.97 0.04 -4.43
CA ILE A 47 -5.96 1.51 -4.49
C ILE A 47 -5.90 2.10 -3.09
N VAL A 48 -6.77 1.62 -2.19
CA VAL A 48 -6.87 2.11 -0.81
C VAL A 48 -5.61 1.77 -0.01
N ALA A 49 -4.99 0.61 -0.23
CA ALA A 49 -3.73 0.25 0.42
C ALA A 49 -2.60 1.24 0.04
N VAL A 50 -2.50 1.63 -1.23
CA VAL A 50 -1.52 2.65 -1.67
C VAL A 50 -1.85 4.02 -1.06
N ALA A 51 -3.11 4.42 -1.06
CA ALA A 51 -3.56 5.68 -0.47
C ALA A 51 -3.27 5.74 1.04
N ALA A 52 -3.41 4.63 1.76
CA ALA A 52 -3.11 4.55 3.19
C ALA A 52 -1.62 4.87 3.49
N VAL A 53 -0.70 4.32 2.69
CA VAL A 53 0.75 4.60 2.84
C VAL A 53 1.07 6.06 2.49
N GLU A 54 0.45 6.60 1.44
CA GLU A 54 0.62 8.01 1.07
C GLU A 54 0.09 8.96 2.16
N ALA A 55 -1.09 8.66 2.71
CA ALA A 55 -1.65 9.41 3.84
C ALA A 55 -0.73 9.35 5.06
N TYR A 56 -0.16 8.19 5.39
CA TYR A 56 0.79 8.06 6.51
C TYR A 56 2.01 8.96 6.33
N LEU A 57 2.59 9.01 5.13
CA LEU A 57 3.72 9.90 4.82
C LEU A 57 3.32 11.39 4.95
N ASN A 58 2.16 11.76 4.43
CA ASN A 58 1.69 13.15 4.51
C ASN A 58 1.39 13.59 5.95
N GLU A 59 0.78 12.72 6.75
CA GLU A 59 0.48 12.96 8.17
C GLU A 59 1.77 13.09 8.99
N THR A 60 2.71 12.16 8.81
CA THR A 60 3.99 12.18 9.53
C THR A 60 4.86 13.38 9.15
N TYR A 61 4.90 13.74 7.86
CA TYR A 61 5.57 14.96 7.40
C TYR A 61 4.93 16.23 8.00
N SER A 62 3.60 16.33 7.92
CA SER A 62 2.86 17.49 8.46
C SER A 62 3.03 17.63 9.97
N TYR A 63 3.18 16.52 10.70
CA TYR A 63 3.47 16.55 12.14
C TYR A 63 4.87 17.09 12.42
N TYR A 64 5.89 16.64 11.66
CA TYR A 64 7.28 16.99 11.92
C TYR A 64 7.58 18.48 11.71
N PHE A 65 7.19 19.03 10.56
CA PHE A 65 7.47 20.44 10.21
C PHE A 65 6.62 21.46 10.97
N ARG A 66 5.74 21.00 11.87
CA ARG A 66 4.99 21.87 12.80
C ARG A 66 5.62 21.92 14.19
N LEU A 67 6.72 21.20 14.43
CA LEU A 67 7.42 21.25 15.71
C LEU A 67 8.19 22.57 15.85
N PRO A 68 8.07 23.29 16.98
CA PRO A 68 8.80 24.54 17.21
C PRO A 68 10.32 24.34 17.09
N GLY A 69 11.00 25.23 16.35
CA GLY A 69 12.46 25.21 16.19
C GLY A 69 12.98 24.47 14.96
N GLU A 70 12.10 23.88 14.16
CA GLU A 70 12.43 23.30 12.84
C GLU A 70 11.95 24.28 11.73
N ASP A 71 12.44 25.53 11.78
CA ASP A 71 11.88 26.67 11.02
C ASP A 71 12.25 26.72 9.52
N GLU A 72 13.01 25.74 9.00
CA GLU A 72 13.29 25.65 7.56
C GLU A 72 12.49 24.52 6.92
N GLU A 73 11.45 24.90 6.17
CA GLU A 73 10.73 24.00 5.29
C GLU A 73 11.69 23.53 4.17
N VAL A 74 12.31 22.37 4.37
CA VAL A 74 13.29 21.78 3.44
C VAL A 74 12.67 21.50 2.06
N ILE A 75 11.36 21.25 2.02
CA ILE A 75 10.58 21.07 0.79
C ILE A 75 9.18 21.65 0.98
N SER A 76 8.73 22.52 0.07
CA SER A 76 7.40 23.11 0.19
C SER A 76 6.31 22.05 0.11
N ALA A 77 5.20 22.24 0.83
CA ALA A 77 4.03 21.36 0.77
C ALA A 77 3.58 21.08 -0.68
N ASP A 78 3.54 22.12 -1.53
CA ASP A 78 3.20 22.01 -2.96
C ASP A 78 4.19 21.14 -3.74
N ALA A 79 5.49 21.28 -3.46
CA ALA A 79 6.51 20.48 -4.11
C ALA A 79 6.42 19.02 -3.65
N LEU A 80 6.18 18.79 -2.36
CA LEU A 80 5.98 17.47 -1.79
C LEU A 80 4.77 16.77 -2.40
N GLU A 81 3.63 17.45 -2.52
CA GLU A 81 2.40 16.89 -3.08
C GLU A 81 2.63 16.32 -4.50
N LYS A 82 3.38 17.06 -5.33
CA LYS A 82 3.70 16.70 -6.71
C LYS A 82 4.73 15.56 -6.86
N LEU A 83 5.37 15.13 -5.77
CA LEU A 83 6.31 14.02 -5.84
C LEU A 83 5.58 12.69 -6.06
N GLU A 84 6.11 11.88 -6.96
CA GLU A 84 5.72 10.47 -7.09
C GLU A 84 5.90 9.74 -5.74
N LEU A 85 4.90 8.93 -5.36
CA LEU A 85 4.91 8.22 -4.08
C LEU A 85 6.17 7.36 -3.89
N GLY A 86 6.66 6.72 -4.95
CA GLY A 86 7.91 5.94 -4.90
C GLY A 86 9.13 6.78 -4.49
N LEU A 87 9.16 8.06 -4.87
CA LEU A 87 10.19 9.00 -4.45
C LEU A 87 9.94 9.48 -3.01
N LYS A 88 8.68 9.76 -2.62
CA LYS A 88 8.32 10.13 -1.24
C LYS A 88 8.80 9.08 -0.23
N LEU A 89 8.66 7.79 -0.54
CA LEU A 89 9.12 6.66 0.29
C LEU A 89 10.62 6.67 0.62
N ILE A 90 11.42 7.40 -0.16
CA ILE A 90 12.89 7.46 0.00
C ILE A 90 13.30 8.83 0.50
N LEU A 91 12.79 9.88 -0.15
CA LEU A 91 13.22 11.25 0.11
C LEU A 91 12.77 11.71 1.49
N LEU A 92 11.51 11.48 1.86
CA LEU A 92 10.99 11.94 3.14
C LEU A 92 11.76 11.38 4.35
N PRO A 93 11.91 10.05 4.53
CA PRO A 93 12.69 9.54 5.66
C PRO A 93 14.15 9.99 5.61
N TYR A 94 14.72 10.20 4.41
CA TYR A 94 16.09 10.69 4.28
C TYR A 94 16.23 12.13 4.78
N LEU A 95 15.31 13.01 4.41
CA LEU A 95 15.28 14.39 4.88
C LEU A 95 15.02 14.47 6.39
N LEU A 96 14.11 13.62 6.91
CA LEU A 96 13.71 13.65 8.31
C LEU A 96 14.73 13.01 9.26
N PHE A 97 15.39 11.93 8.83
CA PHE A 97 16.18 11.06 9.72
C PHE A 97 17.60 10.77 9.22
N GLY A 98 17.97 11.23 8.02
CA GLY A 98 19.23 10.85 7.36
C GLY A 98 19.29 9.38 6.92
N LYS A 99 18.17 8.64 6.99
CA LYS A 99 18.07 7.21 6.66
C LYS A 99 16.98 6.98 5.62
N LYS A 100 17.10 5.95 4.79
CA LYS A 100 16.14 5.66 3.72
C LYS A 100 15.93 4.16 3.52
N LEU A 101 14.79 3.81 2.96
CA LEU A 101 14.56 2.46 2.45
C LEU A 101 15.48 2.18 1.26
N SER A 102 15.99 0.95 1.17
CA SER A 102 16.75 0.49 0.02
C SER A 102 15.82 0.02 -1.10
N LYS A 103 16.03 0.51 -2.33
CA LYS A 103 15.25 0.09 -3.51
C LYS A 103 15.42 -1.40 -3.85
N SER A 104 16.52 -2.02 -3.43
CA SER A 104 16.84 -3.42 -3.69
C SER A 104 16.35 -4.38 -2.62
N GLN A 105 15.65 -3.88 -1.59
CA GLN A 105 15.22 -4.69 -0.46
C GLN A 105 13.70 -4.59 -0.23
N GLN A 106 13.18 -5.56 0.51
CA GLN A 106 11.84 -5.49 1.06
C GLN A 106 11.81 -4.50 2.23
N PRO A 107 10.69 -3.79 2.47
CA PRO A 107 9.41 -3.89 1.76
C PRO A 107 9.29 -2.98 0.51
N TYR A 108 10.33 -2.21 0.16
CA TYR A 108 10.24 -1.23 -0.94
C TYR A 108 9.87 -1.88 -2.27
N GLN A 109 10.47 -3.04 -2.61
CA GLN A 109 10.20 -3.73 -3.86
C GLN A 109 8.72 -4.13 -4.01
N ASP A 110 8.10 -4.60 -2.93
CA ASP A 110 6.68 -4.95 -2.94
C ASP A 110 5.80 -3.70 -3.04
N MET A 111 6.16 -2.64 -2.33
CA MET A 111 5.43 -1.38 -2.41
C MET A 111 5.51 -0.75 -3.80
N ASP A 112 6.68 -0.74 -4.42
CA ASP A 112 6.89 -0.28 -5.80
C ASP A 112 6.04 -1.09 -6.79
N LEU A 113 5.97 -2.41 -6.61
CA LEU A 113 5.10 -3.28 -7.41
C LEU A 113 3.61 -2.95 -7.21
N LEU A 114 3.19 -2.68 -5.97
CA LEU A 114 1.81 -2.31 -5.62
C LEU A 114 1.42 -0.94 -6.20
N ILE A 115 2.33 0.05 -6.14
CA ILE A 115 2.12 1.38 -6.77
C ILE A 115 1.94 1.24 -8.27
N LYS A 116 2.81 0.45 -8.93
CA LYS A 116 2.71 0.20 -10.37
C LYS A 116 1.39 -0.49 -10.71
N LEU A 117 0.97 -1.49 -9.93
CA LEU A 117 -0.33 -2.13 -10.12
C LEU A 117 -1.48 -1.13 -9.98
N ARG A 118 -1.46 -0.27 -8.96
CA ARG A 118 -2.46 0.80 -8.79
C ARG A 118 -2.52 1.71 -10.00
N ASN A 119 -1.38 2.12 -10.56
CA ASN A 119 -1.34 2.99 -11.73
C ASN A 119 -1.97 2.32 -12.96
N GLU A 120 -1.69 1.02 -13.18
CA GLU A 120 -2.33 0.25 -14.26
C GLU A 120 -3.84 0.10 -14.06
N LEU A 121 -4.31 0.04 -12.82
CA LEU A 121 -5.74 -0.04 -12.49
C LEU A 121 -6.47 1.30 -12.66
N VAL A 122 -5.87 2.40 -12.20
CA VAL A 122 -6.44 3.75 -12.35
C VAL A 122 -6.46 4.18 -13.81
N HIS A 123 -5.42 3.82 -14.57
CA HIS A 123 -5.33 4.07 -16.00
C HIS A 123 -5.65 2.81 -16.81
N TYR A 124 -6.67 2.06 -16.39
CA TYR A 124 -7.04 0.79 -16.99
C TYR A 124 -7.23 0.91 -18.49
N LYS A 125 -6.46 0.11 -19.23
CA LYS A 125 -6.62 -0.10 -20.66
C LYS A 125 -6.91 -1.58 -20.87
N MET A 126 -7.99 -1.86 -21.60
CA MET A 126 -8.32 -3.21 -22.03
C MET A 126 -7.34 -3.62 -23.13
N SER A 127 -6.16 -4.11 -22.74
CA SER A 127 -5.17 -4.65 -23.64
C SER A 127 -5.24 -6.17 -23.65
N GLY A 128 -5.00 -6.75 -24.83
CA GLY A 128 -4.86 -8.21 -24.95
C GLY A 128 -3.71 -8.77 -24.13
N LYS A 129 -2.71 -7.98 -23.71
CA LYS A 129 -1.61 -8.46 -22.86
C LYS A 129 -1.70 -7.86 -21.46
N PRO A 130 -1.49 -8.65 -20.39
CA PRO A 130 -1.46 -8.13 -19.03
C PRO A 130 -0.20 -7.27 -18.79
N PRO A 131 -0.30 -6.21 -17.98
CA PRO A 131 0.83 -5.35 -17.69
C PRO A 131 1.89 -6.06 -16.83
N LYS A 132 3.11 -5.51 -16.80
CA LYS A 132 4.27 -6.11 -16.09
C LYS A 132 3.99 -6.42 -14.60
N PRO A 133 3.29 -5.56 -13.83
CA PRO A 133 2.99 -5.85 -12.43
C PRO A 133 2.16 -7.13 -12.24
N VAL A 134 1.16 -7.35 -13.10
CA VAL A 134 0.30 -8.54 -13.06
C VAL A 134 1.11 -9.81 -13.31
N LYS A 135 1.99 -9.80 -14.32
CA LYS A 135 2.88 -10.93 -14.61
C LYS A 135 3.78 -11.27 -13.42
N SER A 136 4.34 -10.25 -12.79
CA SER A 136 5.21 -10.40 -11.61
C SER A 136 4.45 -11.03 -10.43
N LEU A 137 3.22 -10.60 -10.18
CA LEU A 137 2.38 -11.17 -9.13
C LEU A 137 1.98 -12.62 -9.42
N ALA A 138 1.70 -12.96 -10.68
CA ALA A 138 1.38 -14.33 -11.08
C ALA A 138 2.59 -15.25 -10.88
N GLN A 139 3.79 -14.82 -11.27
CA GLN A 139 5.04 -15.55 -11.03
C GLN A 139 5.29 -15.78 -9.54
N ARG A 140 4.95 -14.81 -8.68
CA ARG A 140 5.03 -14.93 -7.22
C ARG A 140 3.92 -15.77 -6.59
N GLY A 141 2.93 -16.22 -7.36
CA GLY A 141 1.81 -17.01 -6.85
C GLY A 141 0.84 -16.22 -5.97
N ILE A 142 0.83 -14.89 -6.07
CA ILE A 142 -0.08 -14.01 -5.31
C ILE A 142 -1.46 -13.94 -5.97
N ILE A 143 -1.51 -14.06 -7.30
CA ILE A 143 -2.73 -13.98 -8.10
C ILE A 143 -2.90 -15.22 -8.98
N LYS A 144 -4.04 -15.33 -9.67
CA LYS A 144 -4.35 -16.47 -10.54
C LYS A 144 -3.32 -16.60 -11.68
N ARG A 145 -2.64 -17.75 -11.73
CA ARG A 145 -1.80 -18.15 -12.87
C ARG A 145 -2.68 -18.68 -14.00
N VAL A 146 -2.26 -18.40 -15.23
CA VAL A 146 -2.82 -19.04 -16.43
C VAL A 146 -1.70 -19.83 -17.12
N PRO A 147 -2.03 -20.89 -17.88
CA PRO A 147 -1.04 -21.62 -18.67
C PRO A 147 -0.21 -20.69 -19.58
N PRO A 148 1.09 -20.96 -19.82
CA PRO A 148 1.95 -20.10 -20.64
C PRO A 148 1.38 -19.81 -22.04
N GLU A 149 0.76 -20.80 -22.67
CA GLU A 149 0.12 -20.66 -23.98
C GLU A 149 -1.02 -19.63 -23.96
N GLN A 150 -1.85 -19.67 -22.91
CA GLN A 150 -2.91 -18.69 -22.70
C GLN A 150 -2.34 -17.31 -22.36
N GLU A 151 -1.27 -17.23 -21.56
CA GLU A 151 -0.60 -15.96 -21.24
C GLU A 151 -0.10 -15.24 -22.50
N GLN A 152 0.40 -15.99 -23.48
CA GLN A 152 0.85 -15.44 -24.78
C GLN A 152 -0.33 -14.93 -25.62
N ALA A 153 -1.46 -15.63 -25.58
CA ALA A 153 -2.72 -15.23 -26.23
C ALA A 153 -3.50 -14.14 -25.48
N GLY A 154 -3.03 -13.73 -24.29
CA GLY A 154 -3.64 -12.67 -23.48
C GLY A 154 -4.47 -13.10 -22.29
N GLY A 155 -4.69 -14.41 -22.18
CA GLY A 155 -5.49 -15.04 -21.15
C GLY A 155 -6.96 -15.16 -21.54
N PRO A 156 -7.71 -16.08 -20.91
CA PRO A 156 -9.13 -16.29 -21.17
C PRO A 156 -10.04 -15.21 -20.57
N HIS A 157 -9.47 -14.30 -19.75
CA HIS A 157 -10.21 -13.29 -18.99
C HIS A 157 -9.46 -11.95 -19.02
N ALA A 158 -10.17 -10.87 -18.70
CA ALA A 158 -9.52 -9.57 -18.51
C ALA A 158 -8.44 -9.70 -17.43
N TRP A 159 -7.31 -9.01 -17.60
CA TRP A 159 -6.20 -9.14 -16.65
C TRP A 159 -6.58 -8.67 -15.23
N ALA A 160 -7.57 -7.78 -15.11
CA ALA A 160 -8.14 -7.33 -13.85
C ALA A 160 -8.85 -8.47 -13.08
N ASP A 161 -9.46 -9.42 -13.78
CA ASP A 161 -10.09 -10.58 -13.14
C ASP A 161 -9.03 -11.48 -12.48
N ARG A 162 -7.82 -11.52 -13.05
CA ARG A 162 -6.73 -12.36 -12.55
C ARG A 162 -6.22 -11.90 -11.20
N ILE A 163 -6.17 -10.59 -10.97
CA ILE A 163 -5.75 -10.00 -9.69
C ILE A 163 -6.87 -10.02 -8.65
N SER A 164 -8.10 -10.30 -9.06
CA SER A 164 -9.27 -10.29 -8.18
C SER A 164 -9.34 -11.53 -7.29
N THR A 165 -8.41 -11.61 -6.34
CA THR A 165 -8.22 -12.75 -5.42
C THR A 165 -8.07 -12.27 -3.97
N LEU A 166 -8.46 -13.10 -3.00
CA LEU A 166 -8.26 -12.81 -1.57
C LEU A 166 -6.78 -12.64 -1.23
N GLU A 167 -5.94 -13.52 -1.78
CA GLU A 167 -4.49 -13.46 -1.60
C GLU A 167 -3.91 -12.15 -2.14
N GLY A 168 -4.48 -11.62 -3.22
CA GLY A 168 -4.18 -10.30 -3.74
C GLY A 168 -4.46 -9.18 -2.73
N ILE A 169 -5.66 -9.16 -2.15
CA ILE A 169 -6.05 -8.17 -1.11
C ILE A 169 -5.11 -8.27 0.09
N ARG A 170 -4.88 -9.50 0.57
CA ARG A 170 -4.01 -9.81 1.71
C ARG A 170 -2.58 -9.32 1.46
N TRP A 171 -2.04 -9.59 0.28
CA TRP A 171 -0.71 -9.13 -0.12
C TRP A 171 -0.63 -7.59 -0.14
N ALA A 172 -1.64 -6.89 -0.67
CA ALA A 172 -1.67 -5.44 -0.72
C ALA A 172 -1.64 -4.81 0.68
N ASN A 173 -2.50 -5.29 1.57
CA ASN A 173 -2.55 -4.87 2.96
C ASN A 173 -1.19 -5.10 3.66
N ASN A 174 -0.64 -6.31 3.53
CA ASN A 174 0.59 -6.68 4.21
C ASN A 174 1.81 -5.93 3.67
N THR A 175 1.79 -5.59 2.37
CA THR A 175 2.80 -4.72 1.74
C THR A 175 2.76 -3.31 2.31
N ALA A 176 1.56 -2.72 2.41
CA ALA A 176 1.37 -1.41 3.03
C ALA A 176 1.84 -1.42 4.49
N ALA A 177 1.44 -2.44 5.25
CA ALA A 177 1.82 -2.56 6.65
C ALA A 177 3.33 -2.72 6.85
N ALA A 178 3.96 -3.65 6.13
CA ALA A 178 5.42 -3.83 6.19
C ALA A 178 6.16 -2.54 5.82
N THR A 179 5.68 -1.80 4.81
CA THR A 179 6.27 -0.52 4.40
C THR A 179 6.20 0.53 5.48
N VAL A 180 5.03 0.72 6.09
CA VAL A 180 4.85 1.71 7.17
C VAL A 180 5.67 1.35 8.40
N HIS A 181 5.72 0.08 8.80
CA HIS A 181 6.58 -0.36 9.90
C HIS A 181 8.07 -0.14 9.60
N ALA A 182 8.51 -0.42 8.37
CA ALA A 182 9.89 -0.17 7.97
C ALA A 182 10.23 1.33 7.99
N LEU A 183 9.30 2.20 7.54
CA LEU A 183 9.47 3.66 7.63
C LEU A 183 9.53 4.14 9.09
N ALA A 184 8.65 3.65 9.95
CA ALA A 184 8.64 4.00 11.37
C ALA A 184 9.94 3.56 12.07
N ALA A 185 10.51 2.43 11.68
CA ALA A 185 11.79 1.92 12.21
C ALA A 185 13.01 2.77 11.80
N LEU A 186 12.89 3.68 10.81
CA LEU A 186 13.96 4.62 10.46
C LEU A 186 14.05 5.79 11.44
N ALA A 187 12.96 6.10 12.16
CA ALA A 187 12.91 7.22 13.09
C ALA A 187 13.89 7.03 14.25
N PRO A 188 14.60 8.09 14.68
CA PRO A 188 15.45 8.05 15.87
C PRO A 188 14.58 7.90 17.15
N SER A 189 15.18 7.45 18.24
CA SER A 189 14.47 7.03 19.46
C SER A 189 13.65 8.15 20.11
N ASP A 190 14.13 9.39 20.03
CA ASP A 190 13.45 10.60 20.51
C ASP A 190 12.19 10.93 19.70
N LYS A 191 12.13 10.53 18.43
CA LYS A 191 10.99 10.76 17.52
C LYS A 191 10.12 9.51 17.33
N ALA A 192 10.61 8.34 17.72
CA ALA A 192 9.98 7.06 17.43
C ALA A 192 8.51 6.99 17.84
N LYS A 193 8.13 7.55 18.99
CA LYS A 193 6.76 7.48 19.52
C LYS A 193 5.71 8.02 18.56
N ALA A 194 5.98 9.14 17.86
CA ALA A 194 5.01 9.74 16.94
C ALA A 194 4.76 8.85 15.71
N PHE A 195 5.84 8.28 15.15
CA PHE A 195 5.78 7.44 13.97
C PHE A 195 5.21 6.04 14.28
N THR A 196 5.62 5.44 15.41
CA THR A 196 5.13 4.11 15.81
C THR A 196 3.66 4.12 16.21
N SER A 197 3.15 5.23 16.78
CA SER A 197 1.73 5.36 17.12
C SER A 197 0.84 5.22 15.89
N LEU A 198 1.16 5.92 14.79
CA LEU A 198 0.41 5.80 13.54
C LEU A 198 0.63 4.45 12.85
N ALA A 199 1.86 3.93 12.87
CA ALA A 199 2.19 2.64 12.30
C ALA A 199 1.45 1.47 12.98
N SER A 200 1.03 1.63 14.24
CA SER A 200 0.27 0.60 14.96
C SER A 200 -1.09 0.27 14.33
N ASN A 201 -1.67 1.18 13.53
CA ASN A 201 -2.90 0.94 12.77
C ASN A 201 -2.68 -0.04 11.61
N PHE A 202 -1.45 -0.20 11.15
CA PHE A 202 -1.11 -1.04 10.00
C PHE A 202 -0.82 -2.47 10.42
N ARG A 203 -1.88 -3.29 10.49
CA ARG A 203 -1.77 -4.70 10.89
C ARG A 203 -1.69 -5.61 9.66
N THR A 204 -1.04 -6.76 9.83
CA THR A 204 -1.02 -7.78 8.78
C THR A 204 -2.25 -8.67 8.87
N ILE A 205 -2.77 -9.05 7.71
CA ILE A 205 -3.81 -10.07 7.58
C ILE A 205 -3.10 -11.43 7.53
N PRO A 206 -3.37 -12.33 8.50
CA PRO A 206 -2.71 -13.64 8.57
C PRO A 206 -3.14 -14.54 7.41
N LEU A 207 -2.30 -15.53 7.09
CA LEU A 207 -2.71 -16.64 6.23
C LEU A 207 -3.83 -17.43 6.92
N ALA A 208 -4.88 -17.76 6.19
CA ALA A 208 -5.85 -18.73 6.68
C ALA A 208 -5.11 -20.04 7.00
N ALA A 209 -5.31 -20.59 8.19
CA ALA A 209 -4.81 -21.91 8.53
C ALA A 209 -5.39 -22.88 7.49
N ARG A 210 -4.53 -23.48 6.67
CA ARG A 210 -4.97 -24.57 5.79
C ARG A 210 -5.42 -25.69 6.72
N GLY A 211 -6.72 -25.97 6.77
CA GLY A 211 -7.24 -27.15 7.45
C GLY A 211 -6.45 -28.36 6.94
N LYS A 212 -5.71 -29.00 7.84
CA LYS A 212 -5.00 -30.25 7.56
C LYS A 212 -6.00 -31.39 7.46
#